data_AF-D4CWU0-F1
#
_entry.id   AF-D4CWU0-F1
#
_cell.length_a   1.000
_cell.length_b   1.000
_cell.length_c   1.000
_cell.angle_alpha   90.00
_cell.angle_beta   90.00
_cell.angle_gamma   90.00
#
_symmetry.space_group_name_H-M   'P 1'
#
loop_
_entity.id
_entity.type
_entity.pdbx_description
1 polymer ?
#
loop_
_entity_poly.entity_id
_entity_poly.type
_entity_poly.pdbx_seq_one_letter_code
_entity_poly.pdbx_strand_id
1 'polypeptide(L)'
;MRYNKEFRKLSKISKINIETEIGKQLRMNRCIQVEGAFAILKEDMKLRKLKVKGKESAKREIGLFCIAYNFNRYLAKLVRKKAGSNIASIKNSLKNEK
;
A
#
# COMPACT_ATOMS: atom_id res chain seq x y z
N MET A 1 -27.30 24.05 -6.00
CA MET A 1 -26.14 23.37 -5.39
C MET A 1 -25.52 24.27 -4.31
N ARG A 2 -25.35 23.78 -3.08
CA ARG A 2 -24.74 24.56 -1.98
C ARG A 2 -23.22 24.62 -2.19
N TYR A 3 -22.66 25.82 -2.34
CA TYR A 3 -21.22 26.01 -2.60
C TYR A 3 -20.41 25.84 -1.30
N ASN A 4 -19.69 24.72 -1.18
CA ASN A 4 -18.80 24.46 -0.04
C ASN A 4 -17.41 25.08 -0.30
N LYS A 5 -17.16 26.24 0.31
CA LYS A 5 -15.91 27.02 0.17
C LYS A 5 -14.69 26.26 0.68
N GLU A 6 -14.79 25.63 1.85
CA GLU A 6 -13.68 24.90 2.47
C GLU A 6 -13.23 23.70 1.64
N PHE A 7 -14.18 22.91 1.13
CA PHE A 7 -13.87 21.80 0.25
C PHE A 7 -13.06 22.25 -0.99
N ARG A 8 -13.47 23.36 -1.62
CA ARG A 8 -12.77 23.88 -2.80
C ARG A 8 -11.36 24.37 -2.48
N LYS A 9 -11.16 25.00 -1.32
CA LYS A 9 -9.83 25.42 -0.84
C LYS A 9 -8.92 24.21 -0.66
N LEU A 10 -9.37 23.19 0.07
CA LEU A 10 -8.61 21.96 0.32
C LEU A 10 -8.32 21.18 -0.97
N SER A 11 -9.29 21.12 -1.89
CA SER A 11 -9.12 20.48 -3.19
C SER A 11 -8.05 21.16 -4.05
N LYS A 12 -7.99 22.50 -4.07
CA LYS A 12 -6.93 23.24 -4.76
C LYS A 12 -5.55 22.95 -4.18
N ILE A 13 -5.41 22.96 -2.85
CA ILE A 13 -4.14 22.63 -2.17
C ILE A 13 -3.72 21.19 -2.48
N SER A 14 -4.65 20.24 -2.39
CA SER A 14 -4.38 18.85 -2.74
C SER A 14 -3.93 18.70 -4.19
N LYS A 15 -4.54 19.43 -5.12
CA LYS A 15 -4.17 19.41 -6.54
C LYS A 15 -2.74 19.89 -6.74
N ILE A 16 -2.39 21.04 -6.13
CA ILE A 16 -1.02 21.56 -6.17
C ILE A 16 -0.04 20.52 -5.63
N ASN A 17 -0.33 19.91 -4.48
CA ASN A 17 0.57 18.93 -3.86
C ASN A 17 0.82 17.69 -4.73
N ILE A 18 -0.20 17.17 -5.41
CA ILE A 18 -0.05 15.98 -6.28
C ILE A 18 0.61 16.28 -7.63
N GLU A 19 0.55 17.54 -8.08
CA GLU A 19 1.14 17.98 -9.36
C GLU A 19 2.64 18.28 -9.24
N THR A 20 3.16 18.48 -8.02
CA THR A 20 4.60 18.53 -7.78
C THR A 20 5.28 17.24 -8.18
N GLU A 21 6.57 17.31 -8.54
CA GLU A 21 7.35 16.12 -8.93
C GLU A 21 7.38 15.06 -7.82
N ILE A 22 7.58 15.51 -6.57
CA ILE A 22 7.52 14.65 -5.38
C ILE A 22 6.13 14.01 -5.23
N GLY A 23 5.07 14.81 -5.44
CA GLY A 23 3.68 14.34 -5.39
C GLY A 23 3.37 13.25 -6.42
N LYS A 24 3.82 13.44 -7.67
CA LYS A 24 3.70 12.45 -8.75
C LYS A 24 4.44 11.16 -8.40
N GLN A 25 5.67 11.26 -7.89
CA GLN A 25 6.44 10.09 -7.46
C GLN A 25 5.76 9.34 -6.31
N LEU A 26 5.26 10.05 -5.29
CA LEU A 26 4.53 9.43 -4.17
C LEU A 26 3.24 8.74 -4.65
N ARG A 27 2.53 9.33 -5.61
CA ARG A 27 1.33 8.73 -6.21
C ARG A 27 1.69 7.45 -6.95
N MET A 28 2.73 7.48 -7.78
CA MET A 28 3.23 6.30 -8.49
C MET A 28 3.63 5.19 -7.51
N ASN A 29 4.40 5.54 -6.47
CA ASN A 29 4.82 4.60 -5.44
C ASN A 29 3.63 3.95 -4.72
N ARG A 30 2.55 4.71 -4.46
CA ARG A 30 1.32 4.16 -3.88
C ARG A 30 0.62 3.21 -4.84
N CYS A 31 0.53 3.52 -6.14
CA CYS A 31 -0.04 2.63 -7.15
C CYS A 31 0.69 1.28 -7.16
N ILE A 32 2.02 1.31 -7.26
CA ILE A 32 2.87 0.10 -7.27
C ILE A 32 2.68 -0.72 -5.98
N GLN A 33 2.64 -0.08 -4.81
CA GLN A 33 2.43 -0.78 -3.54
C GLN A 33 1.07 -1.47 -3.46
N VAL A 34 0.03 -0.81 -3.95
CA VAL A 34 -1.33 -1.34 -3.95
C VAL A 34 -1.44 -2.52 -4.92
N GLU A 35 -0.85 -2.41 -6.12
CA GLU A 35 -0.79 -3.52 -7.08
C GLU A 35 -0.09 -4.75 -6.51
N GLY A 36 1.08 -4.56 -5.90
CA GLY A 36 1.81 -5.65 -5.24
C GLY A 36 1.03 -6.30 -4.09
N ALA A 37 0.33 -5.50 -3.29
CA ALA A 37 -0.53 -6.03 -2.22
C ALA A 37 -1.70 -6.85 -2.78
N PHE A 38 -2.34 -6.37 -3.85
CA PHE A 38 -3.42 -7.12 -4.50
C PHE A 38 -2.95 -8.40 -5.18
N ALA A 39 -1.75 -8.43 -5.75
CA ALA A 39 -1.16 -9.64 -6.32
C ALA A 39 -1.03 -10.73 -5.25
N ILE A 40 -0.46 -10.39 -4.08
CA ILE A 40 -0.32 -11.32 -2.95
C ILE A 40 -1.70 -11.79 -2.44
N LEU A 41 -2.65 -10.86 -2.28
CA LEU A 41 -4.01 -11.22 -1.84
C LEU A 41 -4.69 -12.19 -2.80
N LYS A 42 -4.57 -11.96 -4.11
CA LYS A 42 -5.28 -12.75 -5.13
C LYS A 42 -4.60 -14.09 -5.41
N GLU A 43 -3.28 -14.11 -5.54
CA GLU A 43 -2.53 -15.29 -5.95
C GLU A 43 -2.09 -16.13 -4.74
N ASP A 44 -1.33 -15.55 -3.81
CA ASP A 44 -0.81 -16.30 -2.65
C ASP A 44 -1.92 -16.67 -1.66
N MET A 45 -2.81 -15.71 -1.37
CA MET A 45 -3.93 -15.92 -0.43
C MET A 45 -5.20 -16.45 -1.12
N LYS A 46 -5.16 -16.66 -2.45
CA LYS A 46 -6.23 -17.23 -3.27
C LYS A 46 -7.59 -16.51 -3.12
N LEU A 47 -7.57 -15.20 -2.86
CA LEU A 47 -8.78 -14.38 -2.72
C LEU A 47 -9.39 -14.04 -4.09
N ARG A 48 -10.06 -15.01 -4.72
CA ARG A 48 -10.72 -14.83 -6.03
C ARG A 48 -12.17 -14.40 -5.89
N LYS A 49 -12.85 -14.86 -4.85
CA LYS A 49 -14.26 -14.54 -4.56
C LYS A 49 -14.49 -14.61 -3.05
N LEU A 50 -15.25 -13.65 -2.52
CA LEU A 50 -15.70 -13.69 -1.13
C LEU A 50 -16.68 -14.85 -0.96
N LYS A 51 -16.52 -15.60 0.12
CA LYS A 51 -17.39 -16.74 0.44
C LYS A 51 -18.72 -16.30 1.03
N VAL A 52 -18.78 -15.11 1.60
CA VAL A 52 -19.97 -14.57 2.28
C VAL A 52 -20.80 -13.66 1.37
N LYS A 53 -22.10 -13.55 1.71
CA LYS A 53 -23.04 -12.60 1.10
C LYS A 53 -23.47 -11.57 2.16
N GLY A 54 -23.70 -10.33 1.73
CA GLY A 54 -24.08 -9.22 2.59
C GLY A 54 -22.91 -8.28 2.90
N LYS A 55 -23.22 -7.00 3.15
CA LYS A 55 -22.21 -5.94 3.29
C LYS A 55 -21.33 -6.14 4.51
N GLU A 56 -21.92 -6.44 5.67
CA GLU A 56 -21.18 -6.53 6.93
C GLU A 56 -20.33 -7.80 7.02
N SER A 57 -20.83 -8.91 6.50
CA SER A 57 -20.06 -10.15 6.38
C SER A 57 -18.89 -9.99 5.41
N ALA A 58 -19.10 -9.35 4.25
CA ALA A 58 -18.03 -9.08 3.28
C ALA A 58 -16.92 -8.20 3.89
N LYS A 59 -17.27 -7.17 4.66
CA LYS A 59 -16.30 -6.35 5.39
C LYS A 59 -15.46 -7.17 6.36
N ARG A 60 -16.08 -8.08 7.12
CA ARG A 60 -15.36 -8.96 8.06
C ARG A 60 -14.39 -9.89 7.33
N GLU A 61 -14.83 -10.51 6.25
CA GLU A 61 -13.98 -11.40 5.45
C GLU A 61 -12.78 -10.65 4.87
N ILE A 62 -13.01 -9.50 4.23
CA ILE A 62 -11.93 -8.63 3.72
C ILE A 62 -11.00 -8.21 4.87
N GLY A 63 -11.55 -7.84 6.02
CA GLY A 63 -10.77 -7.46 7.21
C GLY A 63 -9.84 -8.58 7.68
N LEU A 64 -10.30 -9.82 7.68
CA LEU A 64 -9.49 -10.99 8.04
C LEU A 64 -8.32 -11.18 7.06
N PHE A 65 -8.57 -11.05 5.75
CA PHE A 65 -7.50 -11.11 4.74
C PHE A 65 -6.48 -9.99 4.94
N CYS A 66 -6.91 -8.76 5.23
CA CYS A 66 -6.01 -7.65 5.51
C CYS A 66 -5.13 -7.89 6.76
N ILE A 67 -5.72 -8.45 7.82
CA ILE A 67 -4.99 -8.81 9.03
C ILE A 67 -3.94 -9.88 8.71
N ALA A 68 -4.33 -10.96 8.04
CA ALA A 68 -3.42 -12.03 7.64
C ALA A 68 -2.28 -11.54 6.73
N TYR A 69 -2.58 -10.67 5.76
CA TYR A 69 -1.57 -10.02 4.92
C TYR A 69 -0.54 -9.23 5.74
N ASN A 70 -1.01 -8.42 6.71
CA ASN A 70 -0.14 -7.64 7.57
C ASN A 70 0.75 -8.53 8.46
N PHE A 71 0.20 -9.61 9.02
CA PHE A 71 0.98 -10.60 9.76
C PHE A 71 2.05 -11.26 8.89
N ASN A 72 1.70 -11.73 7.69
CA ASN A 72 2.66 -12.33 6.76
C ASN A 72 3.80 -11.36 6.42
N ARG A 73 3.47 -10.09 6.19
CA ARG A 73 4.47 -9.04 5.92
C ARG A 73 5.37 -8.79 7.12
N TYR A 74 4.82 -8.79 8.34
CA TYR A 74 5.59 -8.61 9.57
C TYR A 74 6.53 -9.79 9.82
N LEU A 75 6.04 -11.03 9.69
CA LEU A 75 6.85 -12.24 9.82
C LEU A 75 7.96 -12.28 8.78
N ALA A 76 7.67 -11.96 7.52
CA ALA A 76 8.69 -11.86 6.48
C ALA A 76 9.77 -10.82 6.80
N LYS A 77 9.39 -9.67 7.40
CA LYS A 77 10.36 -8.67 7.87
C LYS A 77 11.21 -9.19 9.04
N LEU A 78 10.61 -9.90 10.00
CA LEU A 78 11.34 -10.49 11.12
C LEU A 78 12.36 -11.53 10.64
N VAL A 79 11.96 -12.42 9.73
CA VAL A 79 12.85 -13.43 9.13
C VAL A 79 14.01 -12.76 8.39
N ARG A 80 13.73 -11.74 7.56
CA ARG A 80 14.77 -10.98 6.85
C ARG A 80 15.71 -10.24 7.80
N LYS A 81 15.19 -9.64 8.88
CA LYS A 81 15.99 -8.97 9.91
C LYS A 81 16.89 -9.96 10.65
N LYS A 82 16.38 -11.17 10.93
CA LYS A 82 17.15 -12.27 11.54
C LYS A 82 18.20 -12.84 10.59
N ALA A 83 17.96 -12.80 9.27
CA ALA A 83 18.90 -13.24 8.24
C ALA A 83 20.05 -12.25 7.95
N GLY A 84 20.23 -11.19 8.75
CA GLY A 84 21.42 -10.33 8.74
C GLY A 84 21.63 -9.44 7.50
N SER A 85 20.82 -9.58 6.46
CA SER A 85 20.93 -8.75 5.25
C SER A 85 20.25 -7.40 5.48
N ASN A 86 21.01 -6.44 5.99
CA ASN A 86 20.65 -5.03 5.92
C ASN A 86 20.59 -4.61 4.44
N ILE A 87 19.43 -4.83 3.80
CA ILE A 87 19.15 -4.38 2.44
C ILE A 87 19.35 -2.85 2.33
N ALA A 88 19.22 -2.11 3.44
CA ALA A 88 19.57 -0.70 3.53
C ALA A 88 21.08 -0.44 3.30
N SER A 89 21.98 -1.25 3.85
CA SER A 89 23.43 -1.16 3.59
C SER A 89 23.75 -1.51 2.14
N ILE A 90 23.17 -2.59 1.60
CA ILE A 90 23.42 -3.04 0.21
C ILE A 90 22.93 -2.01 -0.81
N LYS A 91 21.75 -1.40 -0.59
CA LYS A 91 21.24 -0.31 -1.46
C LYS A 91 22.08 0.96 -1.40
N ASN A 92 22.73 1.25 -0.26
CA ASN A 92 23.65 2.38 -0.14
C ASN A 92 25.00 2.09 -0.82
N SER A 93 25.53 0.87 -0.73
CA SER A 93 26.75 0.46 -1.44
C SER A 93 26.59 0.54 -2.97
N LEU A 94 25.44 0.09 -3.51
CA LEU A 94 25.17 0.12 -4.95
C LEU A 94 24.87 1.53 -5.51
N LYS A 95 24.59 2.51 -4.64
CA LYS A 95 24.45 3.92 -5.04
C LYS A 95 25.78 4.66 -5.08
N ASN A 96 26.82 4.14 -4.43
CA ASN A 96 28.15 4.73 -4.39
C ASN A 96 29.07 4.20 -5.51
N GLU A 97 28.59 3.25 -6.32
CA GLU A 97 29.30 2.68 -7.48
C GLU A 97 28.74 3.20 -8.83
N LYS A 98 27.93 4.28 -8.80
CA LYS A 98 27.48 5.00 -9.99
C LYS A 98 27.68 6.50 -9.86
#